data_AF-A0AAD0LU14-F1
#
_entry.id   AF-A0AAD0LU14-F1
#
_cell.length_a   1.000
_cell.length_b   1.000
_cell.length_c   1.000
_cell.angle_alpha   90.00
_cell.angle_beta   90.00
_cell.angle_gamma   90.00
#
_symmetry.space_group_name_H-M   'P 1'
#
loop_
_entity.id
_entity.type
_entity.pdbx_description
1 polymer ?
#
loop_
_entity_poly.entity_id
_entity_poly.type
_entity_poly.pdbx_seq_one_letter_code
_entity_poly.pdbx_strand_id
1 'polypeptide(L)'
;MNNATRLLVISLALMLSGCAYSPKQVEASRPLVNQTASTDLHAMAANLQQPLNTLPQGASLSANGNTYTLGQRYVSALGLECIELLRNRNYNQSQRGVTCKNGDTWYLVPQLEQASASNLLAVQ
;
A
#
# COMPACT_ATOMS: atom_id res chain seq x y z
N MET A 1 -22.75 50.69 31.12
CA MET A 1 -22.61 49.33 30.57
C MET A 1 -23.28 48.38 31.55
N ASN A 2 -24.40 47.75 31.19
CA ASN A 2 -25.19 46.95 32.13
C ASN A 2 -24.45 45.68 32.57
N ASN A 3 -24.67 45.25 33.82
CA ASN A 3 -24.07 44.03 34.37
C ASN A 3 -24.39 42.79 33.51
N ALA A 4 -25.58 42.76 32.90
CA ALA A 4 -26.00 41.72 31.97
C ALA A 4 -25.12 41.66 30.70
N THR A 5 -24.71 42.81 30.17
CA THR A 5 -23.85 42.89 28.98
C THR A 5 -22.43 42.40 29.29
N ARG A 6 -21.93 42.65 30.50
CA ARG A 6 -20.63 42.12 30.95
C ARG A 6 -20.64 40.61 31.11
N LEU A 7 -21.71 40.03 31.67
CA LEU A 7 -21.86 38.58 31.82
C LEU A 7 -21.90 37.87 30.46
N LEU A 8 -22.57 38.47 29.46
CA LEU A 8 -22.67 37.92 28.11
C LEU A 8 -21.32 37.90 27.36
N VAL A 9 -20.49 38.94 27.57
CA VAL A 9 -19.15 39.00 26.97
C VAL A 9 -18.21 37.97 27.59
N ILE A 10 -18.31 37.76 28.91
CA ILE A 10 -17.48 36.78 29.63
C ILE A 10 -17.84 35.34 29.22
N SER A 11 -19.13 35.03 29.09
CA SER A 11 -19.57 33.68 28.65
C SER A 11 -19.17 33.38 27.21
N LEU A 12 -19.22 34.38 26.32
CA LEU A 12 -18.78 34.21 24.93
C LEU A 12 -17.27 33.95 24.84
N ALA A 13 -16.46 34.64 25.64
CA ALA A 13 -15.01 34.44 25.67
C ALA A 13 -14.61 33.03 26.16
N LEU A 14 -15.34 32.47 27.14
CA LEU A 14 -15.12 31.11 27.65
C LEU A 14 -15.44 30.02 26.62
N MET A 15 -16.44 30.25 25.76
CA MET A 15 -16.80 29.29 24.70
C MET A 15 -15.77 29.25 23.57
N LEU A 16 -15.07 30.35 23.31
CA LEU A 16 -14.07 30.45 22.23
C LEU A 16 -12.69 29.88 22.61
N SER A 17 -12.38 29.74 23.90
CA SER A 17 -11.10 29.15 24.36
C SER A 17 -11.01 27.62 24.22
N GLY A 18 -12.11 26.94 23.88
CA GLY A 18 -12.15 25.48 23.74
C GLY A 18 -11.47 24.90 22.49
N CYS A 19 -11.12 25.74 21.50
CA CYS A 19 -10.61 25.27 20.20
C CYS A 19 -9.08 25.41 20.02
N ALA A 20 -8.34 25.79 21.05
CA ALA A 20 -6.90 26.09 20.93
C ALA A 20 -5.98 24.89 21.26
N TYR A 21 -6.52 23.69 21.52
CA TYR A 21 -5.67 22.55 21.84
C TYR A 21 -5.11 21.93 20.56
N SER A 22 -3.80 22.10 20.34
CA SER A 22 -3.09 21.39 19.28
C SER A 22 -3.27 19.87 19.50
N PRO A 23 -3.65 19.10 18.47
CA PRO A 23 -3.81 17.67 18.62
C PRO A 23 -2.51 17.04 19.13
N LYS A 24 -2.64 16.02 19.99
CA LYS A 24 -1.48 15.27 20.48
C LYS A 24 -0.73 14.71 19.27
N GLN A 25 0.56 15.03 19.16
CA GLN A 25 1.40 14.39 18.16
C GLN A 25 1.48 12.90 18.48
N VAL A 26 1.01 12.08 17.53
CA VAL A 26 1.08 10.62 17.61
C VAL A 26 2.16 10.16 16.65
N GLU A 27 3.10 9.38 17.15
CA GLU A 27 4.01 8.65 16.28
C GLU A 27 3.23 7.53 15.57
N ALA A 28 3.45 7.39 14.27
CA ALA A 28 2.85 6.31 13.51
C ALA A 28 3.36 4.98 14.07
N SER A 29 2.44 4.13 14.56
CA SER A 29 2.79 2.79 15.08
C SER A 29 3.32 1.84 14.00
N ARG A 30 3.32 2.28 12.74
CA ARG A 30 3.92 1.59 11.61
C ARG A 30 4.85 2.57 10.89
N PRO A 31 6.12 2.20 10.70
CA PRO A 31 7.04 2.99 9.90
C PRO A 31 6.48 3.15 8.48
N LEU A 32 6.62 4.34 7.92
CA LEU A 32 6.29 4.60 6.53
C LEU A 32 7.16 3.69 5.66
N VAL A 33 6.54 3.08 4.64
CA VAL A 33 7.25 2.24 3.67
C VAL A 33 8.39 3.04 3.03
N ASN A 34 9.56 2.42 2.90
CA ASN A 34 10.72 3.11 2.34
C ASN A 34 10.43 3.45 0.87
N GLN A 35 10.51 4.73 0.49
CA GLN A 35 10.26 5.17 -0.89
C GLN A 35 11.28 4.59 -1.89
N THR A 36 12.41 4.07 -1.40
CA THR A 36 13.41 3.38 -2.22
C THR A 36 13.06 1.94 -2.59
N ALA A 37 11.92 1.40 -2.14
CA ALA A 37 11.39 0.12 -2.64
C ALA A 37 10.81 0.28 -4.06
N SER A 38 11.72 0.54 -4.99
CA SER A 38 11.67 0.42 -6.45
C SER A 38 10.43 0.96 -7.18
N THR A 39 10.62 2.10 -7.83
CA THR A 39 9.87 2.56 -9.01
C THR A 39 10.05 1.68 -10.26
N ASP A 40 10.93 0.67 -10.20
CA ASP A 40 11.22 -0.19 -11.35
C ASP A 40 10.12 -1.26 -11.52
N LEU A 41 9.15 -0.93 -12.36
CA LEU A 41 8.13 -1.86 -12.82
C LEU A 41 8.79 -3.04 -13.55
N HIS A 42 8.87 -4.19 -12.89
CA HIS A 42 9.43 -5.39 -13.50
C HIS A 42 8.37 -6.11 -14.35
N ALA A 43 8.50 -6.02 -15.67
CA ALA A 43 7.60 -6.72 -16.57
C ALA A 43 7.67 -8.23 -16.36
N MET A 44 6.52 -8.90 -16.36
CA MET A 44 6.46 -10.35 -16.38
C MET A 44 7.12 -10.88 -17.66
N ALA A 45 7.72 -12.07 -17.57
CA ALA A 45 8.37 -12.70 -18.73
C ALA A 45 7.39 -12.80 -19.92
N ALA A 46 7.90 -12.62 -21.14
CA ALA A 46 7.08 -12.54 -22.35
C ALA A 46 6.15 -13.75 -22.54
N ASN A 47 6.61 -14.95 -22.16
CA ASN A 47 5.83 -16.18 -22.22
C ASN A 47 4.66 -16.24 -21.20
N LEU A 48 4.64 -15.35 -20.20
CA LEU A 48 3.58 -15.24 -19.21
C LEU A 48 2.53 -14.18 -19.57
N GLN A 49 2.87 -13.21 -20.42
CA GLN A 49 1.99 -12.08 -20.75
C GLN A 49 0.63 -12.55 -21.28
N GLN A 50 0.64 -13.43 -22.30
CA GLN A 50 -0.59 -13.90 -22.92
C GLN A 50 -1.39 -14.85 -22.01
N PRO A 51 -0.79 -15.84 -21.33
CA PRO A 51 -1.54 -16.68 -20.38
C PRO A 51 -2.17 -15.90 -19.23
N LEU A 52 -1.56 -14.81 -18.76
CA LEU A 52 -2.16 -13.95 -17.72
C LEU A 52 -3.45 -13.24 -18.20
N ASN A 53 -3.69 -13.10 -19.51
CA ASN A 53 -4.94 -12.55 -20.03
C ASN A 53 -6.07 -13.59 -20.09
N THR A 54 -5.74 -14.88 -20.22
CA THR A 54 -6.73 -15.91 -20.61
C THR A 54 -6.98 -16.97 -19.55
N LEU A 55 -5.96 -17.29 -18.73
CA LEU A 55 -6.08 -18.40 -17.80
C LEU A 55 -6.92 -18.05 -16.57
N PRO A 56 -7.75 -19.00 -16.10
CA PRO A 56 -8.55 -18.81 -14.90
C PRO A 56 -7.71 -18.90 -13.63
N GLN A 57 -8.31 -18.51 -12.51
CA GLN A 57 -7.78 -18.76 -11.18
C GLN A 57 -7.48 -20.27 -10.99
N GLY A 58 -6.39 -20.57 -10.29
CA GLY A 58 -5.93 -21.93 -10.00
C GLY A 58 -5.04 -22.51 -11.09
N ALA A 59 -5.00 -21.92 -12.28
CA ALA A 59 -4.08 -22.33 -13.32
C ALA A 59 -2.62 -22.13 -12.88
N SER A 60 -1.73 -23.01 -13.34
CA SER A 60 -0.31 -22.94 -13.04
C SER A 60 0.51 -22.71 -14.30
N LEU A 61 1.49 -21.81 -14.20
CA LEU A 61 2.37 -21.37 -15.26
C LEU A 61 3.81 -21.57 -14.86
N SER A 62 4.67 -22.02 -15.77
CA SER A 62 6.10 -22.18 -15.49
C SER A 62 6.92 -21.22 -16.33
N ALA A 63 7.79 -20.45 -15.68
CA ALA A 63 8.76 -19.58 -16.37
C ALA A 63 10.00 -19.38 -15.50
N ASN A 64 11.18 -19.34 -16.15
CA ASN A 64 12.47 -19.09 -15.49
C ASN A 64 12.73 -19.98 -14.27
N GLY A 65 12.32 -21.26 -14.35
CA GLY A 65 12.48 -22.22 -13.25
C GLY A 65 11.54 -22.02 -12.05
N ASN A 66 10.56 -21.11 -12.14
CA ASN A 66 9.52 -20.90 -11.13
C ASN A 66 8.17 -21.40 -11.65
N THR A 67 7.35 -21.95 -10.76
CA THR A 67 5.93 -22.21 -11.02
C THR A 67 5.09 -21.12 -10.36
N TYR A 68 4.18 -20.52 -11.11
CA TYR A 68 3.25 -19.49 -10.66
C TYR A 68 1.83 -20.06 -10.71
N THR A 69 1.16 -20.12 -9.57
CA THR A 69 -0.27 -20.43 -9.51
C THR A 69 -1.06 -19.13 -9.42
N LEU A 70 -2.05 -18.98 -10.32
CA LEU A 70 -2.89 -17.79 -10.42
C LEU A 70 -3.93 -17.80 -9.28
N GLY A 71 -3.97 -16.73 -8.50
CA GLY A 71 -4.94 -16.51 -7.45
C GLY A 71 -6.11 -15.64 -7.91
N GLN A 72 -6.66 -14.84 -7.00
CA GLN A 72 -7.79 -13.98 -7.29
C GLN A 72 -7.42 -12.87 -8.28
N ARG A 73 -8.36 -12.56 -9.18
CA ARG A 73 -8.32 -11.35 -10.01
C ARG A 73 -9.08 -10.24 -9.30
N TYR A 74 -8.55 -9.03 -9.29
CA TYR A 74 -9.18 -7.88 -8.65
C TYR A 74 -8.75 -6.57 -9.31
N VAL A 75 -9.45 -5.47 -8.99
CA VAL A 75 -9.07 -4.12 -9.42
C VAL A 75 -8.39 -3.42 -8.25
N SER A 76 -7.17 -2.95 -8.46
CA SER A 76 -6.41 -2.19 -7.45
C SER A 76 -7.03 -0.83 -7.17
N ALA A 77 -6.59 -0.19 -6.08
CA ALA A 77 -6.99 1.19 -5.75
C ALA A 77 -6.63 2.22 -6.84
N LEU A 78 -5.65 1.90 -7.71
CA LEU A 78 -5.27 2.72 -8.86
C LEU A 78 -6.10 2.42 -10.12
N GLY A 79 -7.09 1.53 -10.03
CA GLY A 79 -7.93 1.13 -11.17
C GLY A 79 -7.31 0.09 -12.12
N LEU A 80 -6.14 -0.47 -11.78
CA LEU A 80 -5.48 -1.49 -12.59
C LEU A 80 -6.04 -2.88 -12.31
N GLU A 81 -6.20 -3.69 -13.36
CA GLU A 81 -6.49 -5.12 -13.22
C GLU A 81 -5.26 -5.83 -12.65
N CYS A 82 -5.44 -6.59 -11.58
CA CYS A 82 -4.38 -7.30 -10.87
C CYS A 82 -4.76 -8.76 -10.61
N ILE A 83 -3.75 -9.60 -10.47
CA ILE A 83 -3.87 -11.02 -10.17
C ILE A 83 -2.89 -11.36 -9.05
N GLU A 84 -3.39 -12.06 -8.03
CA GLU A 84 -2.53 -12.67 -7.03
C GLU A 84 -1.71 -13.82 -7.66
N LEU A 85 -0.47 -13.97 -7.24
CA LEU A 85 0.41 -15.03 -7.70
C LEU A 85 0.99 -15.77 -6.50
N LEU A 86 0.91 -17.10 -6.52
CA LEU A 86 1.71 -17.95 -5.64
C LEU A 86 2.89 -18.48 -6.42
N ARG A 87 4.10 -17.97 -6.13
CA ARG A 87 5.34 -18.43 -6.74
C ARG A 87 5.93 -19.55 -5.91
N ASN A 88 6.07 -20.74 -6.48
CA ASN A 88 6.78 -21.85 -5.89
C ASN A 88 8.17 -21.99 -6.55
N ARG A 89 9.23 -21.88 -5.75
CA ARG A 89 10.58 -22.28 -6.15
C ARG A 89 10.80 -23.72 -5.72
N ASN A 90 11.57 -24.50 -6.49
CA ASN A 90 11.86 -25.93 -6.31
C ASN A 90 12.37 -26.39 -4.91
N TYR A 91 12.45 -25.50 -3.91
CA TYR A 91 12.92 -25.73 -2.54
C TYR A 91 11.89 -25.31 -1.47
N ASN A 92 10.59 -25.59 -1.68
CA ASN A 92 9.50 -25.42 -0.70
C ASN A 92 9.26 -23.99 -0.16
N GLN A 93 9.90 -22.98 -0.74
CA GLN A 93 9.63 -21.58 -0.41
C GLN A 93 8.58 -21.05 -1.38
N SER A 94 7.34 -20.98 -0.90
CA SER A 94 6.27 -20.30 -1.60
C SER A 94 6.27 -18.82 -1.23
N GLN A 95 6.37 -17.97 -2.24
CA GLN A 95 6.28 -16.52 -2.09
C GLN A 95 4.99 -16.03 -2.74
N ARG A 96 4.17 -15.33 -1.96
CA ARG A 96 2.99 -14.63 -2.51
C ARG A 96 3.47 -13.37 -3.21
N GLY A 97 2.83 -13.01 -4.32
CA GLY A 97 3.09 -11.79 -5.07
C GLY A 97 1.83 -11.34 -5.77
N VAL A 98 1.91 -10.21 -6.44
CA VAL A 98 0.83 -9.66 -7.25
C VAL A 98 1.41 -9.21 -8.58
N THR A 99 0.69 -9.43 -9.67
CA THR A 99 0.96 -8.77 -10.94
C THR A 99 -0.22 -7.91 -11.34
N CYS A 100 0.05 -6.72 -11.90
CA CYS A 100 -0.97 -5.80 -12.37
C CYS A 100 -0.73 -5.43 -13.83
N LYS A 101 -1.81 -5.27 -14.58
CA LYS A 101 -1.79 -4.87 -15.98
C LYS A 101 -1.76 -3.36 -16.10
N ASN A 102 -0.80 -2.85 -16.86
CA ASN A 102 -0.72 -1.45 -17.26
C ASN A 102 -0.61 -1.41 -18.80
N GLY A 103 -1.62 -0.85 -19.47
CA GLY A 103 -1.81 -1.02 -20.91
C GLY A 103 -1.97 -2.50 -21.26
N ASP A 104 -1.12 -3.01 -22.16
CA ASP A 104 -1.12 -4.42 -22.58
C ASP A 104 -0.11 -5.29 -21.85
N THR A 105 0.64 -4.74 -20.89
CA THR A 105 1.74 -5.43 -20.22
C THR A 105 1.43 -5.69 -18.75
N TRP A 106 1.66 -6.91 -18.31
CA TRP A 106 1.62 -7.32 -16.91
C TRP A 106 2.97 -7.06 -16.24
N TYR A 107 2.93 -6.37 -15.11
CA TYR A 107 4.08 -6.03 -14.28
C TYR A 107 3.98 -6.69 -12.92
N LEU A 108 5.09 -7.19 -12.40
CA LEU A 108 5.18 -7.67 -11.03
C LEU A 108 5.20 -6.47 -10.09
N VAL A 109 4.29 -6.46 -9.12
CA VAL A 109 4.26 -5.43 -8.08
C VAL A 109 5.34 -5.75 -7.04
N PRO A 110 6.27 -4.83 -6.76
CA PRO A 110 7.29 -5.05 -5.74
C PRO A 110 6.64 -5.22 -4.37
N GLN A 111 7.18 -6.15 -3.57
CA GLN A 111 6.76 -6.26 -2.18
C GLN A 111 7.41 -5.11 -1.40
N LEU A 112 6.57 -4.32 -0.72
CA LEU A 112 7.06 -3.26 0.16
C LEU A 112 7.65 -3.92 1.39
N GLU A 113 8.97 -3.87 1.53
CA GLU A 113 9.63 -4.15 2.81
C GLU A 113 9.27 -3.02 3.77
N GLN A 114 8.65 -3.36 4.91
CA GLN A 114 8.43 -2.38 5.97
C GLN A 114 9.81 -1.90 6.44
N ALA A 115 10.09 -0.60 6.29
CA ALA A 115 11.28 -0.01 6.87
C ALA A 115 11.29 -0.34 8.36
N SER A 116 12.41 -0.80 8.93
CA SER A 116 12.46 -1.00 10.38
C SER A 116 12.30 0.35 11.08
N ALA A 117 11.49 0.39 12.14
CA ALA A 117 11.22 1.62 12.90
C ALA A 117 12.50 2.28 13.45
N SER A 118 13.59 1.53 13.58
CA SER A 118 14.89 1.99 14.06
C SER A 118 15.59 3.01 13.16
N ASN A 119 15.23 3.08 11.87
CA ASN A 119 15.90 3.95 10.88
C ASN A 119 15.23 5.31 10.69
N LEU A 120 14.12 5.60 11.40
CA LEU A 120 13.37 6.85 11.29
C LEU A 120 13.72 7.90 12.36
N LEU A 121 14.85 7.75 13.05
CA LEU A 121 15.37 8.79 13.92
C LEU A 121 15.81 9.99 13.07
N ALA A 122 14.87 10.90 12.84
CA ALA A 122 15.17 12.22 12.33
C ALA A 122 16.14 12.91 13.29
N VAL A 123 17.23 13.44 12.71
CA VAL A 123 18.18 14.34 13.37
C VAL A 123 17.38 15.44 14.08
N GLN A 124 17.63 15.58 15.39
CA GLN A 124 17.06 16.62 16.25
C GLN A 124 17.45 18.03 15.81
#